data_AF-A0A956HUY6-F1
#
_entry.id   AF-A0A956HUY6-F1
#
_cell.length_a   1.000
_cell.length_b   1.000
_cell.length_c   1.000
_cell.angle_alpha   90.00
_cell.angle_beta   90.00
_cell.angle_gamma   90.00
#
_symmetry.space_group_name_H-M   'P 1'
#
loop_
_entity.id
_entity.type
_entity.pdbx_description
1 polymer ?
#
loop_
_entity_poly.entity_id
_entity_poly.type
_entity_poly.pdbx_seq_one_letter_code
_entity_poly.pdbx_strand_id
1 'polypeptide(L)'
;MKAIAVSVLCLLATACSGDDGASSNPSGGGGTSAGGSGGAATGGGGGATGGAAGASGGAAGASGGTGGASGGAGGSTGGSGGSTGGAGGLAIGEWTDAPGTCPSGSTEVTLSTAQQIADASRGEGAYSGDGPGTCYLIKNGTYTLSTNVLMYFTRGGSASQPIYFVGESRDGVVIHHRASFEADHLRLANMTFDLAGYSKSGSFNTISIGNASDLELSHLTLTGDCATGDTGGHISTEADGAQDILIEACLIEKFGHCASGGHLDHGVYLSAGSDITLRNNVIRDNSSRGIQLYTADGSFGSLKNVTIEQNRIYGNGHADYEDGIVINVSGSGPLAGLSVAHNLIYDNYYSGIRFAGPATSGVKIEKNTFYENGSGSSSGNASEINIDDAGMAGPATITKNVFVSSAKLINNCYDAASQSFSIEDNVVSGASASGNCVSSVVSIDPNLAAPESGDFHAQNSAADGYGAYAP
;
A
#
# COMPACT_ATOMS: atom_id res chain seq x y z
N MET A 1 26.70 48.31 -32.50
CA MET A 1 26.35 47.15 -31.66
C MET A 1 24.96 46.70 -32.08
N LYS A 2 24.83 45.50 -32.68
CA LYS A 2 23.57 44.95 -33.18
C LYS A 2 22.85 44.24 -32.02
N ALA A 3 21.61 44.61 -31.76
CA ALA A 3 20.74 43.93 -30.81
C ALA A 3 20.30 42.58 -31.40
N ILE A 4 20.50 41.51 -30.63
CA ILE A 4 19.98 40.17 -30.93
C ILE A 4 18.64 40.06 -30.20
N ALA A 5 17.55 40.02 -30.96
CA ALA A 5 16.23 39.69 -30.45
C ALA A 5 16.12 38.17 -30.33
N VAL A 6 16.01 37.67 -29.10
CA VAL A 6 15.70 36.27 -28.82
C VAL A 6 14.19 36.14 -28.71
N SER A 7 13.56 35.55 -29.73
CA SER A 7 12.16 35.12 -29.69
C SER A 7 12.05 33.89 -28.81
N VAL A 8 11.44 34.02 -27.64
CA VAL A 8 11.02 32.89 -26.81
C VAL A 8 9.73 32.34 -27.41
N LEU A 9 9.84 31.18 -28.06
CA LEU A 9 8.72 30.40 -28.56
C LEU A 9 8.06 29.69 -27.36
N CYS A 10 6.97 30.26 -26.85
CA CYS A 10 6.12 29.59 -25.87
C CYS A 10 5.41 28.41 -26.54
N LEU A 11 5.82 27.18 -26.21
CA LEU A 11 5.03 25.99 -26.45
C LEU A 11 3.88 25.96 -25.44
N LEU A 12 2.69 26.39 -25.89
CA LEU A 12 1.43 26.11 -25.23
C LEU A 12 1.14 24.61 -25.34
N ALA A 13 1.37 23.88 -24.25
CA ALA A 13 0.82 22.55 -24.08
C ALA A 13 -0.67 22.69 -23.75
N THR A 14 -1.52 22.49 -24.75
CA THR A 14 -2.97 22.32 -24.58
C THR A 14 -3.19 20.99 -23.87
N ALA A 15 -3.47 21.03 -22.57
CA ALA A 15 -4.03 19.88 -21.85
C ALA A 15 -5.47 19.68 -22.35
N CYS A 16 -5.65 18.75 -23.28
CA CYS A 16 -6.97 18.28 -23.69
C CYS A 16 -7.57 17.48 -22.53
N SER A 17 -8.56 18.08 -21.88
CA SER A 17 -9.54 17.38 -21.07
C SER A 17 -10.63 16.86 -21.99
N GLY A 18 -10.97 15.57 -21.84
CA GLY A 18 -12.13 14.93 -22.45
C GLY A 18 -11.76 13.83 -23.45
N ASP A 19 -11.96 12.58 -23.04
CA ASP A 19 -12.70 11.63 -23.86
C ASP A 19 -13.22 10.48 -22.98
N ASP A 20 -14.52 10.54 -22.71
CA ASP A 20 -15.34 9.41 -22.29
C ASP A 20 -15.44 8.43 -23.47
N GLY A 21 -14.45 7.55 -23.61
CA GLY A 21 -14.35 6.57 -24.69
C GLY A 21 -14.69 5.16 -24.22
N ALA A 22 -15.91 4.71 -24.53
CA ALA A 22 -16.39 3.34 -24.33
C ALA A 22 -15.39 2.28 -24.85
N SER A 23 -15.17 1.22 -24.07
CA SER A 23 -14.31 0.10 -24.45
C SER A 23 -14.91 -0.66 -25.64
N SER A 24 -14.29 -0.52 -26.82
CA SER A 24 -14.53 -1.38 -27.96
C SER A 24 -13.53 -2.53 -27.95
N ASN A 25 -14.01 -3.70 -27.54
CA ASN A 25 -13.35 -4.99 -27.68
C ASN A 25 -13.05 -5.27 -29.17
N PRO A 26 -11.80 -5.55 -29.60
CA PRO A 26 -11.56 -6.15 -30.89
C PRO A 26 -11.54 -7.67 -30.78
N SER A 27 -12.61 -8.27 -31.31
CA SER A 27 -12.69 -9.68 -31.69
C SER A 27 -11.78 -9.99 -32.89
N GLY A 28 -11.04 -11.10 -32.81
CA GLY A 28 -10.52 -11.87 -33.96
C GLY A 28 -9.05 -11.61 -34.31
N GLY A 29 -8.20 -12.60 -34.59
CA GLY A 29 -8.38 -14.04 -34.68
C GLY A 29 -7.15 -14.72 -35.32
N GLY A 30 -7.05 -16.04 -35.14
CA GLY A 30 -6.39 -16.94 -36.10
C GLY A 30 -4.93 -17.33 -35.85
N GLY A 31 -4.72 -18.55 -35.36
CA GLY A 31 -3.40 -19.20 -35.31
C GLY A 31 -3.49 -20.64 -34.82
N THR A 32 -3.90 -21.54 -35.72
CA THR A 32 -4.09 -22.99 -35.56
C THR A 32 -2.81 -23.76 -35.21
N SER A 33 -2.91 -24.83 -34.39
CA SER A 33 -2.62 -26.24 -34.79
C SER A 33 -2.54 -27.23 -33.61
N ALA A 34 -3.27 -28.34 -33.76
CA ALA A 34 -3.10 -29.70 -33.19
C ALA A 34 -3.16 -29.85 -31.65
N GLY A 35 -4.02 -30.67 -31.04
CA GLY A 35 -4.72 -31.87 -31.52
C GLY A 35 -4.52 -32.97 -30.47
N GLY A 36 -5.56 -33.28 -29.70
CA GLY A 36 -5.54 -34.34 -28.67
C GLY A 36 -6.96 -34.68 -28.24
N SER A 37 -7.51 -35.70 -28.88
CA SER A 37 -8.89 -36.17 -28.80
C SER A 37 -9.15 -37.13 -27.64
N GLY A 38 -10.38 -37.08 -27.11
CA GLY A 38 -11.17 -38.28 -26.84
C GLY A 38 -11.23 -38.76 -25.38
N GLY A 39 -12.33 -38.44 -24.71
CA GLY A 39 -12.78 -39.12 -23.49
C GLY A 39 -14.31 -39.01 -23.38
N ALA A 40 -15.00 -40.09 -23.71
CA ALA A 40 -16.44 -40.15 -23.92
C ALA A 40 -17.27 -39.94 -22.65
N ALA A 41 -18.39 -39.24 -22.81
CA ALA A 41 -19.48 -39.18 -21.86
C ALA A 41 -20.24 -40.53 -21.82
N THR A 42 -20.30 -41.13 -20.64
CA THR A 42 -21.33 -42.08 -20.19
C THR A 42 -21.73 -41.56 -18.79
N GLY A 43 -22.98 -41.32 -18.41
CA GLY A 43 -24.19 -42.07 -18.73
C GLY A 43 -24.57 -42.90 -17.50
N GLY A 44 -25.21 -42.28 -16.51
CA GLY A 44 -25.79 -42.93 -15.32
C GLY A 44 -26.03 -41.88 -14.24
N GLY A 45 -27.21 -41.66 -13.66
CA GLY A 45 -28.37 -42.54 -13.51
C GLY A 45 -28.67 -42.67 -12.02
N GLY A 46 -29.61 -41.85 -11.52
CA GLY A 46 -30.48 -42.13 -10.36
C GLY A 46 -29.86 -42.29 -8.97
N GLY A 47 -30.27 -41.42 -8.03
CA GLY A 47 -30.07 -41.63 -6.61
C GLY A 47 -30.67 -40.53 -5.75
N ALA A 48 -32.00 -40.51 -5.60
CA ALA A 48 -32.65 -39.70 -4.59
C ALA A 48 -32.37 -40.31 -3.19
N THR A 49 -31.81 -39.51 -2.29
CA THR A 49 -31.89 -39.78 -0.84
C THR A 49 -32.35 -38.51 -0.15
N GLY A 50 -33.57 -38.57 0.37
CA GLY A 50 -34.14 -37.53 1.22
C GLY A 50 -33.52 -37.56 2.61
N GLY A 51 -33.12 -36.40 3.10
CA GLY A 51 -32.82 -36.15 4.50
C GLY A 51 -34.01 -35.42 5.13
N ALA A 52 -34.75 -36.14 5.96
CA ALA A 52 -35.92 -35.66 6.67
C ALA A 52 -35.55 -34.59 7.72
N ALA A 53 -36.43 -33.58 7.84
CA ALA A 53 -36.43 -32.62 8.93
C ALA A 53 -36.67 -33.31 10.27
N GLY A 54 -35.69 -33.24 11.18
CA GLY A 54 -35.83 -33.65 12.58
C GLY A 54 -36.25 -32.46 13.43
N ALA A 55 -37.56 -32.26 13.59
CA ALA A 55 -38.11 -31.47 14.67
C ALA A 55 -38.21 -32.36 15.93
N SER A 56 -37.43 -32.05 16.95
CA SER A 56 -37.63 -32.59 18.30
C SER A 56 -37.72 -31.44 19.30
N GLY A 57 -38.97 -31.10 19.65
CA GLY A 57 -39.28 -30.20 20.75
C GLY A 57 -38.92 -30.82 22.09
N GLY A 58 -38.23 -30.04 22.94
CA GLY A 58 -37.98 -30.39 24.33
C GLY A 58 -39.24 -30.14 25.16
N ALA A 59 -39.84 -31.22 25.64
CA ALA A 59 -40.89 -31.17 26.65
C ALA A 59 -40.28 -30.85 28.03
N ALA A 60 -40.91 -29.92 28.75
CA ALA A 60 -40.60 -29.61 30.14
C ALA A 60 -40.98 -30.79 31.05
N GLY A 61 -39.97 -31.40 31.67
CA GLY A 61 -40.14 -32.39 32.72
C GLY A 61 -40.01 -31.74 34.09
N ALA A 62 -41.14 -31.57 34.79
CA ALA A 62 -41.18 -31.27 36.21
C ALA A 62 -41.16 -32.57 37.01
N SER A 63 -40.15 -32.77 37.86
CA SER A 63 -40.27 -33.60 39.07
C SER A 63 -39.11 -33.30 40.01
N GLY A 64 -39.45 -32.89 41.23
CA GLY A 64 -38.51 -32.62 42.30
C GLY A 64 -37.91 -33.89 42.90
N GLY A 65 -36.72 -33.70 43.49
CA GLY A 65 -36.02 -34.69 44.30
C GLY A 65 -35.00 -33.99 45.17
N THR A 66 -35.30 -33.89 46.46
CA THR A 66 -34.41 -33.37 47.51
C THR A 66 -33.31 -34.38 47.85
N GLY A 67 -32.08 -33.87 48.06
CA GLY A 67 -31.11 -34.46 49.00
C GLY A 67 -29.84 -35.05 48.37
N GLY A 68 -28.68 -34.51 48.77
CA GLY A 68 -27.38 -35.15 48.55
C GLY A 68 -26.22 -34.17 48.47
N ALA A 69 -25.66 -33.80 49.62
CA ALA A 69 -24.41 -33.08 49.72
C ALA A 69 -23.22 -34.04 49.55
N SER A 70 -22.41 -33.87 48.51
CA SER A 70 -20.97 -34.23 48.52
C SER A 70 -20.29 -33.88 47.19
N GLY A 71 -19.25 -33.05 47.31
CA GLY A 71 -18.01 -32.95 46.53
C GLY A 71 -17.92 -33.52 45.10
N GLY A 72 -17.55 -32.64 44.17
CA GLY A 72 -16.99 -33.02 42.87
C GLY A 72 -16.57 -31.78 42.08
N ALA A 73 -15.29 -31.39 42.18
CA ALA A 73 -14.68 -30.50 41.23
C ALA A 73 -14.45 -31.27 39.92
N GLY A 74 -14.91 -30.73 38.79
CA GLY A 74 -14.58 -31.28 37.48
C GLY A 74 -15.58 -30.90 36.39
N GLY A 75 -15.09 -30.17 35.37
CA GLY A 75 -15.69 -30.17 34.03
C GLY A 75 -16.39 -28.89 33.59
N SER A 76 -15.66 -27.80 33.39
CA SER A 76 -16.09 -26.72 32.50
C SER A 76 -15.60 -27.01 31.07
N THR A 77 -16.35 -27.81 30.32
CA THR A 77 -16.30 -27.82 28.84
C THR A 77 -17.63 -27.28 28.33
N GLY A 78 -17.86 -26.00 28.60
CA GLY A 78 -18.88 -25.21 27.93
C GLY A 78 -18.27 -24.61 26.68
N GLY A 79 -18.70 -25.09 25.51
CA GLY A 79 -18.32 -24.51 24.23
C GLY A 79 -18.79 -23.07 24.13
N SER A 80 -17.83 -22.15 24.02
CA SER A 80 -18.04 -20.78 23.58
C SER A 80 -17.73 -20.72 22.09
N GLY A 81 -18.79 -20.73 21.27
CA GLY A 81 -18.75 -20.08 19.97
C GLY A 81 -18.49 -18.60 20.22
N GLY A 82 -17.24 -18.17 20.00
CA GLY A 82 -16.79 -16.81 20.17
C GLY A 82 -17.05 -16.01 18.89
N SER A 83 -18.01 -15.12 19.00
CA SER A 83 -18.27 -13.97 18.12
C SER A 83 -17.00 -13.25 17.62
N THR A 84 -16.92 -13.06 16.30
CA THR A 84 -15.95 -12.26 15.55
C THR A 84 -16.20 -10.74 15.68
N GLY A 85 -16.36 -10.24 16.90
CA GLY A 85 -16.65 -8.82 17.12
C GLY A 85 -16.06 -8.29 18.42
N GLY A 86 -15.20 -7.28 18.30
CA GLY A 86 -14.72 -6.44 19.41
C GLY A 86 -13.25 -6.09 19.21
N ALA A 87 -12.92 -4.99 18.52
CA ALA A 87 -12.87 -3.63 19.07
C ALA A 87 -11.70 -3.43 20.04
N GLY A 88 -10.79 -2.52 19.69
CA GLY A 88 -9.84 -1.91 20.62
C GLY A 88 -8.38 -2.25 20.44
N GLY A 89 -7.95 -2.70 19.25
CA GLY A 89 -6.53 -2.69 18.91
C GLY A 89 -6.04 -1.24 18.91
N LEU A 90 -5.45 -0.81 20.02
CA LEU A 90 -4.72 0.46 20.08
C LEU A 90 -3.72 0.42 18.94
N ALA A 91 -3.94 1.29 17.95
CA ALA A 91 -3.07 1.45 16.81
C ALA A 91 -1.65 1.64 17.34
N ILE A 92 -0.81 0.68 17.05
CA ILE A 92 0.57 0.61 17.51
C ILE A 92 1.24 1.94 17.13
N GLY A 93 1.49 2.83 18.10
CA GLY A 93 2.19 4.10 17.91
C GLY A 93 1.72 5.00 16.76
N GLU A 94 0.43 5.36 16.70
CA GLU A 94 0.07 6.60 15.98
C GLU A 94 0.76 7.77 16.69
N TRP A 95 1.68 8.44 15.99
CA TRP A 95 2.43 9.56 16.53
C TRP A 95 1.51 10.76 16.73
N THR A 96 1.64 11.41 17.89
CA THR A 96 1.11 12.75 18.08
C THR A 96 2.09 13.75 17.51
N ASP A 97 1.69 14.44 16.45
CA ASP A 97 2.53 15.44 15.82
C ASP A 97 2.58 16.73 16.65
N ALA A 98 3.77 17.32 16.75
CA ALA A 98 3.89 18.68 17.27
C ALA A 98 3.14 19.65 16.33
N PRO A 99 2.67 20.80 16.82
CA PRO A 99 2.17 21.86 15.95
C PRO A 99 3.19 22.19 14.86
N GLY A 100 2.68 22.41 13.64
CA GLY A 100 3.53 22.70 12.50
C GLY A 100 4.09 24.11 12.61
N THR A 101 5.37 24.25 12.28
CA THR A 101 6.07 25.53 12.32
C THR A 101 6.90 25.70 11.06
N CYS A 102 6.93 26.92 10.54
CA CYS A 102 7.83 27.26 9.44
C CYS A 102 9.29 27.13 9.87
N PRO A 103 10.18 26.55 9.03
CA PRO A 103 11.59 26.44 9.36
C PRO A 103 12.25 27.79 9.60
N SER A 104 13.21 27.84 10.53
CA SER A 104 13.95 29.07 10.83
C SER A 104 14.61 29.65 9.56
N GLY A 105 14.42 30.95 9.35
CA GLY A 105 14.98 31.67 8.19
C GLY A 105 14.08 31.67 6.94
N SER A 106 12.95 30.96 6.96
CA SER A 106 11.93 31.09 5.93
C SER A 106 11.11 32.38 6.09
N THR A 107 10.55 32.88 4.99
CA THR A 107 9.55 33.96 5.03
C THR A 107 8.18 33.32 5.26
N GLU A 108 7.62 33.48 6.45
CA GLU A 108 6.30 32.92 6.78
C GLU A 108 5.16 33.75 6.16
N VAL A 109 4.23 33.05 5.52
CA VAL A 109 2.97 33.57 4.99
C VAL A 109 1.83 32.74 5.56
N THR A 110 0.91 33.37 6.29
CA THR A 110 -0.25 32.66 6.85
C THR A 110 -1.38 32.53 5.83
N LEU A 111 -1.89 31.31 5.64
CA LEU A 111 -3.05 31.00 4.80
C LEU A 111 -4.20 30.52 5.68
N SER A 112 -5.42 31.00 5.43
CA SER A 112 -6.59 30.70 6.28
C SER A 112 -7.87 30.39 5.50
N THR A 113 -7.81 30.41 4.16
CA THR A 113 -8.95 30.10 3.29
C THR A 113 -8.53 29.18 2.16
N ALA A 114 -9.48 28.40 1.62
CA ALA A 114 -9.20 27.47 0.53
C ALA A 114 -8.67 28.17 -0.73
N GLN A 115 -9.19 29.38 -1.05
CA GLN A 115 -8.71 30.17 -2.19
C GLN A 115 -7.25 30.62 -1.99
N GLN A 116 -6.88 31.04 -0.78
CA GLN A 116 -5.50 31.42 -0.48
C GLN A 116 -4.53 30.24 -0.65
N ILE A 117 -4.91 29.05 -0.20
CA ILE A 117 -4.12 27.82 -0.38
C ILE A 117 -3.96 27.51 -1.87
N ALA A 118 -5.05 27.56 -2.62
CA ALA A 118 -5.05 27.32 -4.05
C ALA A 118 -4.16 28.32 -4.81
N ASP A 119 -4.31 29.62 -4.55
CA ASP A 119 -3.52 30.66 -5.21
C ASP A 119 -2.04 30.58 -4.82
N ALA A 120 -1.72 30.31 -3.55
CA ALA A 120 -0.34 30.14 -3.09
C ALA A 120 0.34 28.94 -3.76
N SER A 121 -0.36 27.80 -3.88
CA SER A 121 0.16 26.60 -4.56
C SER A 121 0.52 26.85 -6.02
N ARG A 122 -0.29 27.67 -6.72
CA ARG A 122 -0.04 28.04 -8.13
C ARG A 122 0.92 29.23 -8.30
N GLY A 123 1.20 29.97 -7.23
CA GLY A 123 1.94 31.24 -7.30
C GLY A 123 1.16 32.35 -8.01
N GLU A 124 -0.13 32.46 -7.72
CA GLU A 124 -1.04 33.42 -8.35
C GLU A 124 -1.44 34.56 -7.39
N GLY A 125 -2.00 35.63 -7.97
CA GLY A 125 -2.59 36.73 -7.21
C GLY A 125 -1.58 37.40 -6.27
N ALA A 126 -1.90 37.42 -4.96
CA ALA A 126 -1.04 38.03 -3.95
C ALA A 126 0.27 37.27 -3.72
N TYR A 127 0.36 36.02 -4.18
CA TYR A 127 1.49 35.11 -3.93
C TYR A 127 2.44 35.01 -5.12
N SER A 128 2.19 35.71 -6.22
CA SER A 128 3.02 35.62 -7.43
C SER A 128 4.44 36.16 -7.27
N GLY A 129 4.66 37.02 -6.26
CA GLY A 129 5.98 37.56 -5.92
C GLY A 129 6.79 36.67 -4.96
N ASP A 130 6.17 35.67 -4.35
CA ASP A 130 6.82 34.81 -3.37
C ASP A 130 7.86 33.90 -4.05
N GLY A 131 9.00 33.71 -3.41
CA GLY A 131 10.15 33.01 -4.00
C GLY A 131 10.65 31.83 -3.15
N PRO A 132 11.81 31.26 -3.52
CA PRO A 132 12.49 30.23 -2.72
C PRO A 132 12.62 30.63 -1.24
N GLY A 133 12.41 29.66 -0.34
CA GLY A 133 12.45 29.89 1.10
C GLY A 133 11.17 30.50 1.70
N THR A 134 10.11 30.67 0.92
CA THR A 134 8.78 31.01 1.46
C THR A 134 8.18 29.79 2.16
N CYS A 135 7.58 30.00 3.32
CA CYS A 135 6.82 28.99 4.03
C CYS A 135 5.37 29.46 4.21
N TYR A 136 4.44 28.68 3.68
CA TYR A 136 3.01 28.89 3.83
C TYR A 136 2.50 28.10 5.03
N LEU A 137 2.21 28.79 6.13
CA LEU A 137 1.58 28.20 7.31
C LEU A 137 0.06 28.21 7.14
N ILE A 138 -0.53 27.04 6.96
CA ILE A 138 -1.97 26.84 6.78
C ILE A 138 -2.61 26.71 8.15
N LYS A 139 -3.56 27.59 8.49
CA LYS A 139 -4.26 27.54 9.77
C LYS A 139 -5.20 26.35 9.87
N ASN A 140 -5.54 25.96 11.09
CA ASN A 140 -6.54 24.93 11.31
C ASN A 140 -7.87 25.34 10.66
N GLY A 141 -8.49 24.39 9.96
CA GLY A 141 -9.72 24.56 9.21
C GLY A 141 -9.97 23.39 8.26
N THR A 142 -11.20 23.28 7.79
CA THR A 142 -11.56 22.37 6.71
C THR A 142 -11.67 23.16 5.41
N TYR A 143 -10.97 22.71 4.38
CA TYR A 143 -10.76 23.44 3.14
C TYR A 143 -11.40 22.70 1.97
N THR A 144 -12.35 23.37 1.34
CA THR A 144 -13.09 22.87 0.17
C THR A 144 -13.11 23.90 -0.94
N LEU A 145 -12.97 23.49 -2.20
CA LEU A 145 -13.29 24.28 -3.40
C LEU A 145 -14.27 23.53 -4.33
N SER A 146 -14.77 24.22 -5.35
CA SER A 146 -15.58 23.60 -6.41
C SER A 146 -14.75 22.83 -7.44
N THR A 147 -13.41 22.92 -7.37
CA THR A 147 -12.48 22.21 -8.26
C THR A 147 -12.16 20.83 -7.69
N ASN A 148 -11.66 19.92 -8.53
CA ASN A 148 -11.23 18.59 -8.06
C ASN A 148 -9.86 18.61 -7.35
N VAL A 149 -9.02 19.57 -7.71
CA VAL A 149 -7.67 19.77 -7.17
C VAL A 149 -7.67 21.12 -6.49
N LEU A 150 -7.37 21.14 -5.19
CA LEU A 150 -7.26 22.37 -4.41
C LEU A 150 -5.83 22.90 -4.45
N MET A 151 -4.85 22.01 -4.23
CA MET A 151 -3.43 22.34 -4.25
C MET A 151 -2.82 21.91 -5.59
N TYR A 152 -2.43 22.88 -6.42
CA TYR A 152 -1.76 22.59 -7.69
C TYR A 152 -0.43 23.31 -7.72
N PHE A 153 0.65 22.58 -7.45
CA PHE A 153 1.98 23.14 -7.30
C PHE A 153 2.66 23.30 -8.65
N THR A 154 2.56 24.50 -9.21
CA THR A 154 3.20 24.88 -10.48
C THR A 154 4.46 25.74 -10.27
N ARG A 155 4.84 25.99 -9.01
CA ARG A 155 6.03 26.74 -8.65
C ARG A 155 6.74 26.08 -7.48
N GLY A 156 8.06 25.95 -7.64
CA GLY A 156 8.98 25.35 -6.70
C GLY A 156 9.93 26.37 -6.06
N GLY A 157 10.67 25.91 -5.05
CA GLY A 157 11.78 26.67 -4.48
C GLY A 157 13.09 26.41 -5.22
N SER A 158 14.17 26.32 -4.45
CA SER A 158 15.47 25.81 -4.91
C SER A 158 15.96 24.72 -3.94
N ALA A 159 16.93 23.91 -4.35
CA ALA A 159 17.49 22.85 -3.50
C ALA A 159 17.97 23.33 -2.12
N SER A 160 18.44 24.58 -2.00
CA SER A 160 18.86 25.17 -0.71
C SER A 160 17.77 25.96 0.01
N GLN A 161 16.69 26.30 -0.68
CA GLN A 161 15.58 27.10 -0.17
C GLN A 161 14.26 26.60 -0.77
N PRO A 162 13.78 25.41 -0.39
CA PRO A 162 12.52 24.89 -0.91
C PRO A 162 11.36 25.78 -0.47
N ILE A 163 10.21 25.64 -1.14
CA ILE A 163 8.96 26.24 -0.68
C ILE A 163 8.26 25.23 0.23
N TYR A 164 7.77 25.71 1.37
CA TYR A 164 7.10 24.88 2.37
C TYR A 164 5.61 25.16 2.41
N PHE A 165 4.79 24.12 2.52
CA PHE A 165 3.38 24.19 2.86
C PHE A 165 3.18 23.35 4.12
N VAL A 166 2.95 24.02 5.24
CA VAL A 166 2.91 23.38 6.56
C VAL A 166 1.55 23.66 7.18
N GLY A 167 0.82 22.61 7.56
CA GLY A 167 -0.38 22.77 8.36
C GLY A 167 -0.03 23.11 9.82
N GLU A 168 -0.82 23.96 10.45
CA GLU A 168 -0.68 24.32 11.86
C GLU A 168 -0.81 23.08 12.76
N SER A 169 -1.63 22.11 12.36
CA SER A 169 -1.66 20.76 12.93
C SER A 169 -2.20 19.75 11.91
N ARG A 170 -1.70 18.52 11.97
CA ARG A 170 -2.15 17.43 11.09
C ARG A 170 -3.65 17.19 11.13
N ASP A 171 -4.22 17.10 12.34
CA ASP A 171 -5.64 16.83 12.52
C ASP A 171 -6.50 18.10 12.34
N GLY A 172 -5.90 19.28 12.50
CA GLY A 172 -6.62 20.55 12.42
C GLY A 172 -6.69 21.14 11.01
N VAL A 173 -5.76 20.83 10.12
CA VAL A 173 -5.78 21.26 8.72
C VAL A 173 -6.30 20.11 7.86
N VAL A 174 -7.56 20.20 7.42
CA VAL A 174 -8.22 19.16 6.63
C VAL A 174 -8.48 19.67 5.22
N ILE A 175 -7.83 19.07 4.23
CA ILE A 175 -8.02 19.30 2.80
C ILE A 175 -9.02 18.25 2.28
N HIS A 176 -10.22 18.68 1.88
CA HIS A 176 -11.25 17.77 1.33
C HIS A 176 -11.16 17.68 -0.20
N HIS A 177 -9.94 17.61 -0.72
CA HIS A 177 -9.61 17.74 -2.14
C HIS A 177 -8.28 17.07 -2.46
N ARG A 178 -7.91 17.06 -3.74
CA ARG A 178 -6.64 16.48 -4.22
C ARG A 178 -5.52 17.51 -4.29
N ALA A 179 -4.28 17.01 -4.35
CA ALA A 179 -3.08 17.77 -4.68
C ALA A 179 -2.38 17.24 -5.94
N SER A 180 -1.68 18.11 -6.67
CA SER A 180 -0.85 17.72 -7.82
C SER A 180 0.44 18.53 -7.85
N PHE A 181 1.57 17.86 -8.08
CA PHE A 181 2.91 18.44 -8.10
C PHE A 181 3.50 18.44 -9.51
N GLU A 182 3.80 19.63 -10.03
CA GLU A 182 4.46 19.86 -11.32
C GLU A 182 5.71 20.74 -11.19
N ALA A 183 6.18 20.93 -9.96
CA ALA A 183 7.32 21.78 -9.65
C ALA A 183 8.21 21.15 -8.59
N ASP A 184 9.49 21.50 -8.64
CA ASP A 184 10.54 20.90 -7.81
C ASP A 184 10.68 21.61 -6.44
N HIS A 185 11.47 21.02 -5.53
CA HIS A 185 11.92 21.69 -4.30
C HIS A 185 10.75 22.17 -3.42
N LEU A 186 9.81 21.26 -3.15
CA LEU A 186 8.63 21.50 -2.32
C LEU A 186 8.62 20.58 -1.12
N ARG A 187 8.04 21.07 -0.03
CA ARG A 187 7.84 20.36 1.22
C ARG A 187 6.38 20.52 1.64
N LEU A 188 5.64 19.42 1.75
CA LEU A 188 4.25 19.42 2.19
C LEU A 188 4.15 18.63 3.49
N ALA A 189 3.69 19.28 4.56
CA ALA A 189 3.69 18.62 5.86
C ALA A 189 2.53 18.97 6.80
N ASN A 190 2.28 18.07 7.74
CA ASN A 190 1.45 18.28 8.92
C ASN A 190 0.00 18.67 8.60
N MET A 191 -0.67 17.91 7.75
CA MET A 191 -2.09 18.10 7.39
C MET A 191 -2.77 16.79 7.00
N THR A 192 -4.09 16.82 6.96
CA THR A 192 -4.93 15.69 6.56
C THR A 192 -5.56 15.95 5.19
N PHE A 193 -5.41 15.00 4.27
CA PHE A 193 -6.24 14.86 3.09
C PHE A 193 -7.31 13.81 3.40
N ASP A 194 -8.54 14.28 3.59
CA ASP A 194 -9.69 13.42 3.86
C ASP A 194 -10.56 13.40 2.60
N LEU A 195 -10.71 12.21 2.00
CA LEU A 195 -11.56 12.00 0.84
C LEU A 195 -12.80 11.16 1.18
N ALA A 196 -13.18 11.06 2.45
CA ALA A 196 -14.43 10.41 2.83
C ALA A 196 -15.63 11.11 2.15
N GLY A 197 -16.51 10.30 1.58
CA GLY A 197 -17.64 10.74 0.78
C GLY A 197 -17.27 11.35 -0.59
N TYR A 198 -15.98 11.42 -0.93
CA TYR A 198 -15.52 11.93 -2.22
C TYR A 198 -15.73 10.89 -3.31
N SER A 199 -16.91 10.90 -3.93
CA SER A 199 -17.23 10.01 -5.05
C SER A 199 -16.76 10.58 -6.38
N LYS A 200 -15.88 9.85 -7.06
CA LYS A 200 -15.47 10.14 -8.42
C LYS A 200 -15.27 8.84 -9.19
N SER A 201 -15.88 8.75 -10.37
CA SER A 201 -15.71 7.62 -11.26
C SER A 201 -14.34 7.62 -11.91
N GLY A 202 -13.80 6.42 -12.16
CA GLY A 202 -12.54 6.22 -12.89
C GLY A 202 -11.31 6.41 -12.02
N SER A 203 -10.16 6.61 -12.66
CA SER A 203 -8.88 6.67 -11.96
C SER A 203 -8.57 8.05 -11.42
N PHE A 204 -8.23 8.13 -10.13
CA PHE A 204 -7.66 9.36 -9.57
C PHE A 204 -6.77 9.06 -8.36
N ASN A 205 -5.88 10.01 -8.06
CA ASN A 205 -4.98 9.94 -6.93
C ASN A 205 -5.23 11.07 -5.93
N THR A 206 -5.06 10.85 -4.62
CA THR A 206 -5.17 11.95 -3.65
C THR A 206 -4.07 12.98 -3.89
N ILE A 207 -2.85 12.50 -4.10
CA ILE A 207 -1.66 13.26 -4.48
C ILE A 207 -1.11 12.66 -5.78
N SER A 208 -1.05 13.48 -6.83
CA SER A 208 -0.38 13.15 -8.08
C SER A 208 0.99 13.85 -8.15
N ILE A 209 2.05 13.10 -8.43
CA ILE A 209 3.40 13.61 -8.67
C ILE A 209 3.71 13.39 -10.15
N GLY A 210 3.76 14.50 -10.91
CA GLY A 210 4.10 14.50 -12.32
C GLY A 210 5.62 14.45 -12.52
N ASN A 211 6.19 15.48 -13.13
CA ASN A 211 7.64 15.58 -13.39
C ASN A 211 8.40 16.39 -12.32
N ALA A 212 7.99 16.27 -11.06
CA ALA A 212 8.56 17.04 -9.96
C ALA A 212 9.71 16.30 -9.28
N SER A 213 10.74 17.04 -8.85
CA SER A 213 11.93 16.53 -8.19
C SER A 213 12.18 17.17 -6.82
N ASP A 214 12.93 16.48 -5.95
CA ASP A 214 13.26 16.96 -4.60
C ASP A 214 12.00 17.36 -3.82
N LEU A 215 11.12 16.38 -3.62
CA LEU A 215 9.87 16.54 -2.90
C LEU A 215 9.93 15.83 -1.55
N GLU A 216 9.31 16.43 -0.54
CA GLU A 216 9.05 15.77 0.74
C GLU A 216 7.56 15.87 1.06
N LEU A 217 6.96 14.72 1.32
CA LEU A 217 5.61 14.57 1.87
C LEU A 217 5.77 13.98 3.28
N SER A 218 5.56 14.79 4.32
CA SER A 218 5.83 14.35 5.69
C SER A 218 4.70 14.62 6.68
N HIS A 219 4.44 13.68 7.60
CA HIS A 219 3.39 13.83 8.62
C HIS A 219 2.01 14.15 8.02
N LEU A 220 1.66 13.45 6.93
CA LEU A 220 0.35 13.57 6.29
C LEU A 220 -0.57 12.44 6.76
N THR A 221 -1.85 12.75 6.96
CA THR A 221 -2.89 11.71 6.94
C THR A 221 -3.56 11.75 5.58
N LEU A 222 -3.51 10.64 4.86
CA LEU A 222 -4.23 10.44 3.60
C LEU A 222 -5.28 9.37 3.90
N THR A 223 -6.55 9.78 3.88
CA THR A 223 -7.65 8.88 4.24
C THR A 223 -8.83 9.01 3.30
N GLY A 224 -9.63 7.95 3.22
CA GLY A 224 -10.83 7.87 2.41
C GLY A 224 -11.85 6.93 3.02
N ASP A 225 -12.82 6.52 2.21
CA ASP A 225 -13.80 5.51 2.54
C ASP A 225 -14.20 4.68 1.30
N CYS A 226 -15.27 3.92 1.43
CA CYS A 226 -15.85 3.11 0.37
C CYS A 226 -16.34 3.92 -0.85
N ALA A 227 -16.54 5.23 -0.72
CA ALA A 227 -16.93 6.07 -1.86
C ALA A 227 -15.71 6.62 -2.61
N THR A 228 -14.51 6.51 -2.03
CA THR A 228 -13.28 7.07 -2.56
C THR A 228 -12.71 6.20 -3.69
N GLY A 229 -13.12 6.50 -4.92
CA GLY A 229 -12.51 5.96 -6.14
C GLY A 229 -12.89 4.53 -6.50
N ASP A 230 -12.61 4.17 -7.74
CA ASP A 230 -12.69 2.80 -8.27
C ASP A 230 -11.28 2.22 -8.56
N THR A 231 -10.33 3.12 -8.86
CA THR A 231 -8.95 2.82 -9.27
C THR A 231 -8.03 3.99 -8.91
N GLY A 232 -6.79 3.72 -8.50
CA GLY A 232 -5.77 4.75 -8.25
C GLY A 232 -5.06 4.55 -6.92
N GLY A 233 -4.61 5.63 -6.29
CA GLY A 233 -4.08 5.55 -4.93
C GLY A 233 -3.99 6.87 -4.18
N HIS A 234 -3.62 6.82 -2.89
CA HIS A 234 -3.39 8.06 -2.16
C HIS A 234 -2.22 8.84 -2.75
N ILE A 235 -1.08 8.19 -3.02
CA ILE A 235 0.07 8.85 -3.64
C ILE A 235 0.41 8.12 -4.93
N SER A 236 0.57 8.88 -6.01
CA SER A 236 1.01 8.33 -7.30
C SER A 236 2.16 9.13 -7.90
N THR A 237 3.15 8.43 -8.45
CA THR A 237 4.09 9.01 -9.42
C THR A 237 3.63 8.61 -10.83
N GLU A 238 3.37 9.59 -11.69
CA GLU A 238 2.68 9.38 -12.98
C GLU A 238 3.60 9.49 -14.20
N ALA A 239 4.86 9.90 -14.02
CA ALA A 239 5.80 10.09 -15.12
C ALA A 239 7.26 9.83 -14.71
N ASP A 240 8.10 9.52 -15.71
CA ASP A 240 9.55 9.31 -15.56
C ASP A 240 10.31 10.49 -14.93
N GLY A 241 9.70 11.68 -14.85
CA GLY A 241 10.34 12.86 -14.28
C GLY A 241 10.31 12.94 -12.75
N ALA A 242 9.60 12.06 -12.04
CA ALA A 242 9.58 12.06 -10.58
C ALA A 242 10.92 11.58 -10.01
N GLN A 243 11.66 12.45 -9.32
CA GLN A 243 12.98 12.11 -8.78
C GLN A 243 13.20 12.64 -7.36
N ASP A 244 13.99 11.95 -6.53
CA ASP A 244 14.36 12.40 -5.18
C ASP A 244 13.11 12.69 -4.33
N ILE A 245 12.21 11.72 -4.27
CA ILE A 245 10.93 11.84 -3.56
C ILE A 245 11.03 11.16 -2.20
N LEU A 246 10.74 11.91 -1.13
CA LEU A 246 10.66 11.39 0.22
C LEU A 246 9.22 11.41 0.72
N ILE A 247 8.69 10.24 1.07
CA ILE A 247 7.39 10.06 1.71
C ILE A 247 7.65 9.50 3.11
N GLU A 248 7.41 10.30 4.15
CA GLU A 248 7.76 9.89 5.51
C GLU A 248 6.76 10.24 6.60
N ALA A 249 6.73 9.44 7.66
CA ALA A 249 5.87 9.69 8.83
C ALA A 249 4.37 9.88 8.49
N CYS A 250 3.91 9.30 7.37
CA CYS A 250 2.53 9.43 6.92
C CYS A 250 1.64 8.28 7.44
N LEU A 251 0.35 8.56 7.59
CA LEU A 251 -0.72 7.57 7.70
C LEU A 251 -1.47 7.53 6.37
N ILE A 252 -1.47 6.38 5.71
CA ILE A 252 -2.04 6.18 4.38
C ILE A 252 -3.05 5.05 4.48
N GLU A 253 -4.34 5.38 4.49
CA GLU A 253 -5.36 4.40 4.87
C GLU A 253 -6.71 4.53 4.19
N LYS A 254 -7.42 3.40 4.08
CA LYS A 254 -8.85 3.36 3.71
C LYS A 254 -9.17 3.92 2.33
N PHE A 255 -8.21 3.92 1.39
CA PHE A 255 -8.51 4.26 0.01
C PHE A 255 -9.40 3.17 -0.62
N GLY A 256 -10.64 3.53 -0.98
CA GLY A 256 -11.61 2.66 -1.63
C GLY A 256 -12.15 1.50 -0.79
N HIS A 257 -11.83 1.43 0.51
CA HIS A 257 -12.03 0.22 1.32
C HIS A 257 -13.52 -0.15 1.47
N CYS A 258 -13.96 -1.10 0.65
CA CYS A 258 -15.32 -1.61 0.58
C CYS A 258 -15.41 -3.05 1.11
N ALA A 259 -16.55 -3.44 1.68
CA ALA A 259 -16.80 -4.84 2.02
C ALA A 259 -17.02 -5.74 0.79
N SER A 260 -17.24 -5.16 -0.41
CA SER A 260 -17.48 -5.89 -1.65
C SER A 260 -17.27 -5.01 -2.88
N GLY A 261 -16.48 -5.49 -3.85
CA GLY A 261 -16.23 -4.83 -5.15
C GLY A 261 -14.73 -4.64 -5.35
N GLY A 262 -14.14 -5.26 -6.37
CA GLY A 262 -12.70 -5.28 -6.63
C GLY A 262 -12.11 -3.93 -7.02
N HIS A 263 -12.08 -2.99 -6.08
CA HIS A 263 -11.42 -1.71 -6.18
C HIS A 263 -9.92 -1.91 -6.43
N LEU A 264 -9.35 -1.22 -7.41
CA LEU A 264 -7.89 -1.20 -7.63
C LEU A 264 -7.29 0.03 -6.94
N ASP A 265 -7.67 0.21 -5.68
CA ASP A 265 -7.40 1.39 -4.89
C ASP A 265 -6.22 1.09 -3.95
N HIS A 266 -5.11 1.78 -4.19
CA HIS A 266 -3.81 1.52 -3.58
C HIS A 266 -3.47 2.59 -2.52
N GLY A 267 -2.68 2.24 -1.51
CA GLY A 267 -2.08 3.26 -0.64
C GLY A 267 -1.09 4.11 -1.43
N VAL A 268 -0.02 3.49 -1.92
CA VAL A 268 0.99 4.14 -2.76
C VAL A 268 1.12 3.41 -4.10
N TYR A 269 1.11 4.17 -5.20
CA TYR A 269 1.21 3.67 -6.56
C TYR A 269 2.39 4.32 -7.29
N LEU A 270 3.50 3.62 -7.39
CA LEU A 270 4.69 4.12 -8.08
C LEU A 270 4.68 3.57 -9.50
N SER A 271 4.45 4.43 -10.50
CA SER A 271 4.44 3.97 -11.90
C SER A 271 5.71 4.30 -12.68
N ALA A 272 6.42 5.34 -12.25
CA ALA A 272 7.74 5.71 -12.75
C ALA A 272 8.48 6.63 -11.77
N GLY A 273 9.77 6.83 -12.02
CA GLY A 273 10.63 7.76 -11.28
C GLY A 273 11.90 7.11 -10.71
N SER A 274 12.72 7.92 -10.06
CA SER A 274 13.96 7.45 -9.44
C SER A 274 14.20 8.02 -8.05
N ASP A 275 14.98 7.30 -7.25
CA ASP A 275 15.45 7.77 -5.95
C ASP A 275 14.28 8.10 -5.00
N ILE A 276 13.27 7.23 -5.00
CA ILE A 276 12.04 7.37 -4.21
C ILE A 276 12.23 6.62 -2.89
N THR A 277 12.01 7.30 -1.76
CA THR A 277 12.09 6.71 -0.42
C THR A 277 10.74 6.81 0.29
N LEU A 278 10.20 5.67 0.70
CA LEU A 278 9.07 5.55 1.61
C LEU A 278 9.61 5.09 2.96
N ARG A 279 9.57 5.95 3.98
CA ARG A 279 10.07 5.57 5.31
C ARG A 279 9.17 5.94 6.47
N ASN A 280 9.17 5.12 7.52
CA ASN A 280 8.41 5.40 8.74
C ASN A 280 6.93 5.72 8.47
N ASN A 281 6.28 5.04 7.52
CA ASN A 281 4.87 5.23 7.24
C ASN A 281 4.02 4.12 7.86
N VAL A 282 2.75 4.42 8.12
CA VAL A 282 1.70 3.43 8.41
C VAL A 282 0.79 3.35 7.19
N ILE A 283 0.75 2.19 6.54
CA ILE A 283 -0.01 1.94 5.32
C ILE A 283 -0.97 0.79 5.56
N ARG A 284 -2.27 1.09 5.68
CA ARG A 284 -3.24 0.09 6.12
C ARG A 284 -4.61 0.21 5.51
N ASP A 285 -5.34 -0.90 5.55
CA ASP A 285 -6.77 -0.93 5.21
C ASP A 285 -7.07 -0.31 3.83
N ASN A 286 -6.11 -0.29 2.91
CA ASN A 286 -6.36 0.14 1.53
C ASN A 286 -7.05 -1.01 0.81
N SER A 287 -8.03 -0.69 -0.06
CA SER A 287 -8.91 -1.69 -0.63
C SER A 287 -8.16 -2.77 -1.38
N SER A 288 -7.14 -2.37 -2.15
CA SER A 288 -6.31 -3.27 -2.94
C SER A 288 -4.98 -3.49 -2.25
N ARG A 289 -4.02 -2.58 -2.46
CA ARG A 289 -2.61 -2.83 -2.10
C ARG A 289 -2.13 -1.74 -1.19
N GLY A 290 -1.23 -2.10 -0.26
CA GLY A 290 -0.51 -1.08 0.49
C GLY A 290 0.38 -0.27 -0.44
N ILE A 291 1.29 -0.94 -1.14
CA ILE A 291 2.21 -0.33 -2.11
C ILE A 291 2.18 -1.13 -3.42
N GLN A 292 2.11 -0.43 -4.55
CA GLN A 292 2.27 -0.99 -5.88
C GLN A 292 3.38 -0.31 -6.64
N LEU A 293 4.29 -1.13 -7.17
CA LEU A 293 5.27 -0.74 -8.18
C LEU A 293 4.79 -1.26 -9.53
N TYR A 294 4.40 -0.36 -10.43
CA TYR A 294 3.74 -0.74 -11.68
C TYR A 294 4.11 0.11 -12.88
N THR A 295 4.93 -0.45 -13.77
CA THR A 295 5.44 0.25 -14.95
C THR A 295 4.61 0.02 -16.22
N ALA A 296 3.63 -0.90 -16.18
CA ALA A 296 2.74 -1.26 -17.28
C ALA A 296 3.46 -1.54 -18.60
N ASP A 297 4.33 -2.55 -18.63
CA ASP A 297 5.18 -2.85 -19.80
C ASP A 297 6.11 -1.70 -20.26
N GLY A 298 6.28 -0.67 -19.43
CA GLY A 298 7.02 0.55 -19.74
C GLY A 298 6.16 1.70 -20.27
N SER A 299 4.83 1.55 -20.34
CA SER A 299 3.98 2.66 -20.77
C SER A 299 4.00 3.84 -19.80
N PHE A 300 4.31 3.61 -18.52
CA PHE A 300 4.47 4.67 -17.53
C PHE A 300 5.92 5.12 -17.35
N GLY A 301 6.89 4.31 -17.80
CA GLY A 301 8.30 4.58 -17.65
C GLY A 301 9.07 3.50 -16.90
N SER A 302 10.09 3.90 -16.17
CA SER A 302 10.94 3.01 -15.36
C SER A 302 10.98 3.44 -13.90
N LEU A 303 11.24 2.47 -13.02
CA LEU A 303 11.46 2.72 -11.58
C LEU A 303 12.91 2.40 -11.22
N LYS A 304 13.59 3.32 -10.54
CA LYS A 304 15.00 3.15 -10.16
C LYS A 304 15.25 3.56 -8.71
N ASN A 305 16.06 2.80 -8.00
CA ASN A 305 16.52 3.15 -6.65
C ASN A 305 15.36 3.45 -5.68
N VAL A 306 14.36 2.57 -5.65
CA VAL A 306 13.22 2.70 -4.74
C VAL A 306 13.59 2.08 -3.39
N THR A 307 13.47 2.84 -2.31
CA THR A 307 13.68 2.38 -0.93
C THR A 307 12.36 2.39 -0.17
N ILE A 308 11.98 1.25 0.41
CA ILE A 308 10.82 1.09 1.28
C ILE A 308 11.36 0.60 2.62
N GLU A 309 11.45 1.48 3.62
CA GLU A 309 12.05 1.12 4.91
C GLU A 309 11.31 1.57 6.16
N GLN A 310 11.42 0.81 7.24
CA GLN A 310 10.85 1.19 8.55
C GLN A 310 9.33 1.48 8.51
N ASN A 311 8.61 0.93 7.53
CA ASN A 311 7.17 1.11 7.41
C ASN A 311 6.42 0.00 8.15
N ARG A 312 5.17 0.30 8.53
CA ARG A 312 4.17 -0.68 8.94
C ARG A 312 3.11 -0.83 7.86
N ILE A 313 2.98 -2.02 7.28
CA ILE A 313 2.13 -2.29 6.11
C ILE A 313 1.20 -3.45 6.43
N TYR A 314 -0.09 -3.19 6.64
CA TYR A 314 -1.00 -4.24 7.13
C TYR A 314 -2.46 -4.05 6.79
N GLY A 315 -3.24 -5.13 6.86
CA GLY A 315 -4.69 -5.08 6.63
C GLY A 315 -5.06 -4.59 5.23
N ASN A 316 -4.13 -4.54 4.29
CA ASN A 316 -4.43 -4.15 2.92
C ASN A 316 -5.03 -5.35 2.17
N GLY A 317 -5.99 -5.05 1.31
CA GLY A 317 -6.68 -6.03 0.48
C GLY A 317 -7.99 -6.56 1.06
N HIS A 318 -8.81 -7.13 0.18
CA HIS A 318 -10.09 -7.80 0.41
C HIS A 318 -10.44 -8.76 -0.77
N ALA A 319 -11.36 -9.71 -0.55
CA ALA A 319 -12.06 -10.45 -1.63
C ALA A 319 -11.18 -11.17 -2.70
N ASP A 320 -10.41 -12.15 -2.25
CA ASP A 320 -9.60 -13.14 -3.00
C ASP A 320 -8.33 -12.64 -3.70
N TYR A 321 -8.08 -11.34 -3.71
CA TYR A 321 -6.83 -10.78 -4.22
C TYR A 321 -6.28 -9.72 -3.25
N GLU A 322 -5.02 -9.34 -3.45
CA GLU A 322 -4.39 -8.11 -2.96
C GLU A 322 -3.48 -8.18 -1.70
N ASP A 323 -2.50 -7.28 -1.68
CA ASP A 323 -1.15 -7.52 -1.18
C ASP A 323 -0.64 -6.35 -0.31
N GLY A 324 0.29 -6.61 0.61
CA GLY A 324 1.02 -5.54 1.29
C GLY A 324 1.83 -4.72 0.30
N ILE A 325 2.69 -5.38 -0.46
CA ILE A 325 3.47 -4.78 -1.56
C ILE A 325 3.35 -5.66 -2.80
N VAL A 326 3.05 -5.07 -3.96
CA VAL A 326 3.16 -5.75 -5.25
C VAL A 326 4.27 -5.13 -6.12
N ILE A 327 5.08 -6.01 -6.70
CA ILE A 327 6.07 -5.70 -7.73
C ILE A 327 5.49 -6.21 -9.05
N ASN A 328 4.80 -5.33 -9.76
CA ASN A 328 4.09 -5.63 -11.00
C ASN A 328 4.75 -4.89 -12.17
N VAL A 329 5.94 -5.37 -12.57
CA VAL A 329 6.74 -4.72 -13.61
C VAL A 329 7.06 -5.67 -14.75
N SER A 330 6.86 -5.21 -15.97
CA SER A 330 6.93 -6.04 -17.15
C SER A 330 7.54 -5.29 -18.34
N GLY A 331 7.89 -6.03 -19.40
CA GLY A 331 8.29 -5.46 -20.67
C GLY A 331 9.47 -4.48 -20.61
N SER A 332 9.25 -3.28 -21.14
CA SER A 332 10.28 -2.26 -21.39
C SER A 332 10.44 -1.22 -20.27
N GLY A 333 9.64 -1.32 -19.20
CA GLY A 333 9.70 -0.46 -18.02
C GLY A 333 10.33 -1.18 -16.84
N PRO A 334 11.68 -1.31 -16.79
CA PRO A 334 12.32 -2.10 -15.75
C PRO A 334 12.21 -1.42 -14.38
N LEU A 335 12.16 -2.25 -13.34
CA LEU A 335 12.51 -1.88 -11.98
C LEU A 335 13.98 -2.22 -11.72
N ALA A 336 14.77 -1.25 -11.28
CA ALA A 336 16.16 -1.46 -10.91
C ALA A 336 16.47 -0.89 -9.51
N GLY A 337 17.10 -1.70 -8.66
CA GLY A 337 17.54 -1.24 -7.33
C GLY A 337 16.38 -0.99 -6.37
N LEU A 338 15.50 -1.97 -6.18
CA LEU A 338 14.50 -1.92 -5.11
C LEU A 338 15.11 -2.45 -3.80
N SER A 339 15.02 -1.68 -2.73
CA SER A 339 15.33 -2.10 -1.37
C SER A 339 14.07 -2.06 -0.51
N VAL A 340 13.69 -3.20 0.07
CA VAL A 340 12.61 -3.31 1.06
C VAL A 340 13.24 -3.78 2.36
N ALA A 341 13.41 -2.89 3.33
CA ALA A 341 14.16 -3.22 4.53
C ALA A 341 13.53 -2.70 5.84
N HIS A 342 13.72 -3.43 6.93
CA HIS A 342 13.28 -2.96 8.25
C HIS A 342 11.76 -2.68 8.37
N ASN A 343 10.92 -3.28 7.51
CA ASN A 343 9.47 -3.10 7.56
C ASN A 343 8.79 -4.17 8.41
N LEU A 344 7.66 -3.79 9.00
CA LEU A 344 6.70 -4.71 9.61
C LEU A 344 5.51 -4.89 8.65
N ILE A 345 5.35 -6.10 8.12
CA ILE A 345 4.37 -6.45 7.08
C ILE A 345 3.48 -7.58 7.61
N TYR A 346 2.21 -7.34 7.88
CA TYR A 346 1.35 -8.34 8.52
C TYR A 346 -0.11 -8.24 8.13
N ASP A 347 -0.86 -9.32 8.30
CA ASP A 347 -2.32 -9.36 8.08
C ASP A 347 -2.80 -8.80 6.72
N ASN A 348 -1.93 -8.75 5.70
CA ASN A 348 -2.38 -8.40 4.36
C ASN A 348 -3.12 -9.60 3.75
N TYR A 349 -4.20 -9.32 3.02
CA TYR A 349 -5.22 -10.33 2.74
C TYR A 349 -4.71 -11.54 1.95
N TYR A 350 -3.95 -11.33 0.85
CA TYR A 350 -3.44 -12.40 -0.01
C TYR A 350 -1.94 -12.68 0.20
N SER A 351 -1.11 -11.63 0.29
CA SER A 351 0.32 -11.79 0.53
C SER A 351 1.00 -10.58 1.15
N GLY A 352 2.18 -10.80 1.74
CA GLY A 352 3.02 -9.71 2.23
C GLY A 352 3.71 -8.98 1.08
N ILE A 353 4.46 -9.72 0.24
CA ILE A 353 5.07 -9.22 -0.99
C ILE A 353 4.74 -10.17 -2.15
N ARG A 354 4.28 -9.60 -3.27
CA ARG A 354 3.96 -10.34 -4.51
C ARG A 354 4.78 -9.88 -5.70
N PHE A 355 5.29 -10.84 -6.47
CA PHE A 355 5.95 -10.64 -7.75
C PHE A 355 4.99 -11.04 -8.89
N ALA A 356 4.51 -10.04 -9.61
CA ALA A 356 3.55 -10.19 -10.71
C ALA A 356 4.18 -9.87 -12.09
N GLY A 357 5.50 -9.79 -12.17
CA GLY A 357 6.19 -9.43 -13.41
C GLY A 357 7.67 -9.86 -13.47
N PRO A 358 8.26 -9.96 -14.68
CA PRO A 358 9.62 -10.45 -14.91
C PRO A 358 10.71 -9.36 -14.84
N ALA A 359 10.35 -8.08 -15.03
CA ALA A 359 11.29 -7.02 -15.42
C ALA A 359 11.95 -6.32 -14.20
N THR A 360 12.57 -7.10 -13.32
CA THR A 360 13.22 -6.59 -12.10
C THR A 360 14.72 -6.84 -12.10
N SER A 361 15.51 -5.94 -11.50
CA SER A 361 16.93 -6.16 -11.25
C SER A 361 17.36 -5.55 -9.91
N GLY A 362 18.19 -6.27 -9.16
CA GLY A 362 18.73 -5.78 -7.90
C GLY A 362 17.67 -5.55 -6.82
N VAL A 363 16.66 -6.43 -6.75
CA VAL A 363 15.66 -6.40 -5.68
C VAL A 363 16.28 -7.02 -4.42
N LYS A 364 16.24 -6.28 -3.30
CA LYS A 364 16.66 -6.75 -1.99
C LYS A 364 15.50 -6.61 -1.01
N ILE A 365 15.16 -7.70 -0.33
CA ILE A 365 14.15 -7.73 0.71
C ILE A 365 14.85 -8.24 1.98
N GLU A 366 15.23 -7.33 2.86
CA GLU A 366 16.08 -7.69 4.00
C GLU A 366 15.62 -7.16 5.34
N LYS A 367 15.80 -7.97 6.40
CA LYS A 367 15.50 -7.54 7.78
C LYS A 367 14.08 -6.99 7.95
N ASN A 368 13.10 -7.60 7.31
CA ASN A 368 11.68 -7.31 7.55
C ASN A 368 11.08 -8.36 8.48
N THR A 369 10.02 -8.00 9.18
CA THR A 369 9.20 -8.94 9.96
C THR A 369 7.87 -9.15 9.24
N PHE A 370 7.60 -10.39 8.86
CA PHE A 370 6.37 -10.84 8.22
C PHE A 370 5.54 -11.67 9.21
N TYR A 371 4.24 -11.35 9.33
CA TYR A 371 3.36 -12.03 10.26
C TYR A 371 1.98 -12.26 9.65
N GLU A 372 1.59 -13.52 9.49
CA GLU A 372 0.24 -13.95 9.11
C GLU A 372 -0.32 -13.32 7.82
N ASN A 373 0.53 -12.95 6.85
CA ASN A 373 0.01 -12.50 5.56
C ASN A 373 -0.61 -13.68 4.80
N GLY A 374 -1.71 -13.41 4.10
CA GLY A 374 -2.48 -14.43 3.40
C GLY A 374 -3.49 -15.18 4.27
N SER A 375 -3.51 -14.94 5.59
CA SER A 375 -4.40 -15.64 6.54
C SER A 375 -5.89 -15.38 6.30
N GLY A 376 -6.22 -14.21 5.74
CA GLY A 376 -7.59 -13.83 5.38
C GLY A 376 -8.09 -14.47 4.08
N SER A 377 -7.19 -14.97 3.22
CA SER A 377 -7.54 -15.50 1.91
C SER A 377 -7.89 -16.98 1.94
N SER A 378 -8.90 -17.35 1.15
CA SER A 378 -9.27 -18.75 0.91
C SER A 378 -8.41 -19.42 -0.17
N SER A 379 -7.58 -18.65 -0.86
CA SER A 379 -6.75 -19.13 -1.96
C SER A 379 -5.65 -20.06 -1.44
N GLY A 380 -5.51 -21.22 -2.08
CA GLY A 380 -4.38 -22.12 -1.84
C GLY A 380 -3.02 -21.53 -2.22
N ASN A 381 -2.99 -20.37 -2.88
CA ASN A 381 -1.77 -19.66 -3.26
C ASN A 381 -1.39 -18.51 -2.31
N ALA A 382 -2.18 -18.21 -1.28
CA ALA A 382 -1.84 -17.16 -0.31
C ALA A 382 -0.52 -17.49 0.42
N SER A 383 0.33 -16.48 0.64
CA SER A 383 1.69 -16.66 1.18
C SER A 383 2.34 -15.36 1.66
N GLU A 384 3.42 -15.43 2.45
CA GLU A 384 4.22 -14.24 2.83
C GLU A 384 4.88 -13.61 1.61
N ILE A 385 5.53 -14.45 0.80
CA ILE A 385 6.13 -14.11 -0.49
C ILE A 385 5.35 -14.83 -1.58
N ASN A 386 4.89 -14.12 -2.60
CA ASN A 386 4.08 -14.69 -3.67
C ASN A 386 4.74 -14.47 -5.04
N ILE A 387 4.76 -15.50 -5.87
CA ILE A 387 5.15 -15.41 -7.29
C ILE A 387 3.94 -15.87 -8.10
N ASP A 388 3.52 -15.10 -9.10
CA ASP A 388 2.31 -15.45 -9.86
C ASP A 388 2.54 -16.65 -10.78
N ASP A 389 3.58 -16.59 -11.60
CA ASP A 389 3.81 -17.53 -12.71
C ASP A 389 5.30 -17.80 -12.98
N ALA A 390 5.58 -18.78 -13.85
CA ALA A 390 6.92 -18.98 -14.40
C ALA A 390 7.37 -17.78 -15.24
N GLY A 391 8.66 -17.48 -15.20
CA GLY A 391 9.24 -16.28 -15.80
C GLY A 391 9.05 -15.03 -14.95
N MET A 392 8.24 -15.05 -13.89
CA MET A 392 8.10 -13.94 -12.96
C MET A 392 9.23 -13.96 -11.93
N ALA A 393 9.39 -12.82 -11.22
CA ALA A 393 10.42 -12.62 -10.21
C ALA A 393 11.84 -12.74 -10.79
N GLY A 394 12.35 -11.62 -11.33
CA GLY A 394 13.74 -11.52 -11.75
C GLY A 394 14.71 -11.58 -10.55
N PRO A 395 16.01 -11.26 -10.76
CA PRO A 395 17.02 -11.35 -9.70
C PRO A 395 16.62 -10.60 -8.42
N ALA A 396 16.35 -11.37 -7.37
CA ALA A 396 15.94 -10.88 -6.06
C ALA A 396 16.55 -11.72 -4.94
N THR A 397 16.96 -11.05 -3.86
CA THR A 397 17.48 -11.72 -2.67
C THR A 397 16.64 -11.36 -1.46
N ILE A 398 16.12 -12.39 -0.78
CA ILE A 398 15.28 -12.27 0.40
C ILE A 398 16.06 -12.84 1.59
N THR A 399 16.55 -11.99 2.49
CA THR A 399 17.50 -12.41 3.54
C THR A 399 17.32 -11.70 4.87
N LYS A 400 17.69 -12.36 5.97
CA LYS A 400 17.63 -11.86 7.35
C LYS A 400 16.25 -11.39 7.79
N ASN A 401 15.20 -11.88 7.16
CA ASN A 401 13.83 -11.59 7.54
C ASN A 401 13.37 -12.58 8.63
N VAL A 402 12.33 -12.19 9.36
CA VAL A 402 11.56 -13.08 10.23
C VAL A 402 10.22 -13.34 9.55
N PHE A 403 9.86 -14.60 9.36
CA PHE A 403 8.56 -15.03 8.85
C PHE A 403 7.82 -15.84 9.91
N VAL A 404 6.66 -15.36 10.36
CA VAL A 404 5.72 -16.14 11.18
C VAL A 404 4.47 -16.37 10.32
N SER A 405 4.46 -17.50 9.63
CA SER A 405 3.48 -17.74 8.57
C SER A 405 2.41 -18.74 8.96
N SER A 406 1.15 -18.35 8.80
CA SER A 406 -0.01 -19.23 8.99
C SER A 406 -0.45 -19.94 7.69
N ALA A 407 -0.19 -19.34 6.52
CA ALA A 407 -0.50 -19.92 5.22
C ALA A 407 0.70 -20.66 4.61
N LYS A 408 1.63 -19.92 3.99
CA LYS A 408 2.85 -20.43 3.36
C LYS A 408 3.93 -19.36 3.41
N LEU A 409 5.20 -19.76 3.55
CA LEU A 409 6.31 -18.84 3.30
C LEU A 409 6.30 -18.36 1.84
N ILE A 410 6.21 -19.30 0.89
CA ILE A 410 6.13 -19.04 -0.54
C ILE A 410 5.13 -19.99 -1.19
N ASN A 411 4.35 -19.50 -2.15
CA ASN A 411 3.34 -20.29 -2.86
C ASN A 411 3.96 -21.32 -3.82
N ASN A 412 4.93 -20.89 -4.64
CA ASN A 412 5.69 -21.71 -5.57
C ASN A 412 6.98 -20.97 -5.97
N CYS A 413 8.05 -21.70 -6.27
CA CYS A 413 9.28 -21.12 -6.82
C CYS A 413 9.30 -21.07 -8.35
N TYR A 414 8.44 -21.83 -9.04
CA TYR A 414 8.46 -21.98 -10.50
C TYR A 414 9.90 -22.17 -11.05
N ASP A 415 10.33 -21.33 -11.98
CA ASP A 415 11.68 -21.24 -12.52
C ASP A 415 12.50 -20.07 -11.91
N ALA A 416 11.99 -19.39 -10.87
CA ALA A 416 12.60 -18.18 -10.29
C ALA A 416 14.04 -18.43 -9.79
N ALA A 417 14.34 -19.63 -9.26
CA ALA A 417 15.71 -19.99 -8.87
C ALA A 417 16.71 -19.90 -10.04
N SER A 418 16.28 -20.23 -11.27
CA SER A 418 17.11 -20.09 -12.47
C SER A 418 17.27 -18.63 -12.92
N GLN A 419 16.44 -17.74 -12.39
CA GLN A 419 16.46 -16.29 -12.58
C GLN A 419 17.22 -15.56 -11.45
N SER A 420 17.97 -16.29 -10.63
CA SER A 420 18.70 -15.76 -9.46
C SER A 420 17.80 -15.17 -8.37
N PHE A 421 16.56 -15.66 -8.25
CA PHE A 421 15.71 -15.42 -7.08
C PHE A 421 16.11 -16.37 -5.95
N SER A 422 16.38 -15.84 -4.75
CA SER A 422 16.74 -16.65 -3.57
C SER A 422 16.05 -16.18 -2.29
N ILE A 423 15.61 -17.16 -1.49
CA ILE A 423 15.21 -17.00 -0.09
C ILE A 423 16.23 -17.73 0.76
N GLU A 424 17.04 -16.97 1.50
CA GLU A 424 18.19 -17.49 2.23
C GLU A 424 18.50 -16.73 3.51
N ASP A 425 19.05 -17.42 4.50
CA ASP A 425 19.38 -16.85 5.81
C ASP A 425 18.18 -16.10 6.41
N ASN A 426 17.03 -16.77 6.54
CA ASN A 426 15.83 -16.20 7.18
C ASN A 426 15.38 -17.06 8.37
N VAL A 427 14.72 -16.44 9.34
CA VAL A 427 14.01 -17.13 10.42
C VAL A 427 12.59 -17.44 9.97
N VAL A 428 12.14 -18.68 10.16
CA VAL A 428 10.79 -19.12 9.77
C VAL A 428 10.13 -19.89 10.91
N SER A 429 8.92 -19.48 11.28
CA SER A 429 8.02 -20.17 12.20
C SER A 429 6.67 -20.42 11.53
N GLY A 430 6.03 -21.55 11.84
CA GLY A 430 4.74 -21.94 11.28
C GLY A 430 4.86 -22.77 9.99
N ALA A 431 4.41 -22.20 8.87
CA ALA A 431 4.30 -22.91 7.59
C ALA A 431 5.64 -23.45 7.04
N SER A 432 5.57 -24.50 6.22
CA SER A 432 6.75 -25.13 5.63
C SER A 432 7.47 -24.21 4.65
N ALA A 433 8.79 -24.07 4.82
CA ALA A 433 9.69 -23.44 3.86
C ALA A 433 10.25 -24.50 2.89
N SER A 434 9.72 -24.57 1.66
CA SER A 434 10.17 -25.55 0.67
C SER A 434 10.15 -24.98 -0.75
N GLY A 435 11.06 -25.46 -1.59
CA GLY A 435 11.15 -25.07 -3.00
C GLY A 435 12.61 -24.94 -3.44
N ASN A 436 12.88 -25.00 -4.75
CA ASN A 436 14.23 -24.89 -5.28
C ASN A 436 14.86 -23.48 -5.14
N CYS A 437 14.04 -22.47 -4.85
CA CYS A 437 14.47 -21.10 -4.57
C CYS A 437 14.70 -20.82 -3.07
N VAL A 438 14.39 -21.77 -2.20
CA VAL A 438 14.63 -21.68 -0.75
C VAL A 438 15.90 -22.47 -0.42
N SER A 439 17.00 -21.79 -0.16
CA SER A 439 18.31 -22.43 -0.01
C SER A 439 18.72 -22.63 1.46
N SER A 440 18.34 -21.72 2.35
CA SER A 440 18.65 -21.80 3.78
C SER A 440 17.64 -21.04 4.63
N VAL A 441 17.08 -21.71 5.62
CA VAL A 441 16.20 -21.09 6.63
C VAL A 441 16.50 -21.70 8.00
N VAL A 442 16.29 -20.91 9.05
CA VAL A 442 16.37 -21.35 10.43
C VAL A 442 14.94 -21.49 10.95
N SER A 443 14.53 -22.73 11.25
CA SER A 443 13.19 -22.98 11.80
C SER A 443 13.21 -22.87 13.32
N ILE A 444 12.80 -21.71 13.82
CA ILE A 444 12.67 -21.39 15.24
C ILE A 444 11.44 -20.50 15.43
N ASP A 445 10.83 -20.59 16.61
CA ASP A 445 9.85 -19.59 17.03
C ASP A 445 10.60 -18.32 17.45
N PRO A 446 10.43 -17.18 16.74
CA PRO A 446 11.08 -15.94 17.12
C PRO A 446 10.54 -15.37 18.44
N ASN A 447 9.41 -15.88 18.95
CA ASN A 447 8.70 -15.36 20.12
C ASN A 447 8.55 -13.83 20.00
N LEU A 448 7.79 -13.38 19.00
CA LEU A 448 7.60 -11.95 18.77
C LEU A 448 6.93 -11.31 19.98
N ALA A 449 7.44 -10.14 20.39
CA ALA A 449 6.75 -9.30 21.34
C ALA A 449 5.33 -8.95 20.83
N ALA A 450 4.39 -8.71 21.74
CA ALA A 450 2.99 -8.49 21.37
C ALA A 450 2.85 -7.28 20.42
N PRO A 451 2.02 -7.35 19.38
CA PRO A 451 1.86 -6.26 18.40
C PRO A 451 1.48 -4.96 19.10
N GLU A 452 0.51 -5.00 20.01
CA GLU A 452 0.05 -3.87 20.82
C GLU A 452 1.14 -3.12 21.61
N SER A 453 2.34 -3.69 21.78
CA SER A 453 3.42 -3.06 22.56
C SER A 453 4.14 -1.90 21.86
N GLY A 454 3.86 -1.62 20.59
CA GLY A 454 4.71 -0.67 19.82
C GLY A 454 5.89 -1.35 19.14
N ASP A 455 6.27 -2.51 19.66
CA ASP A 455 7.61 -3.06 19.59
C ASP A 455 7.50 -4.55 19.22
N PHE A 456 7.46 -4.84 17.92
CA PHE A 456 7.20 -6.18 17.38
C PHE A 456 8.51 -6.92 17.02
N HIS A 457 9.50 -6.84 17.92
CA HIS A 457 10.80 -7.50 17.75
C HIS A 457 10.77 -8.96 18.20
N ALA A 458 11.73 -9.75 17.70
CA ALA A 458 11.93 -11.13 18.15
C ALA A 458 12.56 -11.16 19.54
N GLN A 459 11.94 -11.87 20.48
CA GLN A 459 12.48 -12.03 21.83
C GLN A 459 13.40 -13.24 21.98
N ASN A 460 13.36 -14.17 21.01
CA ASN A 460 14.28 -15.29 20.98
C ASN A 460 15.64 -14.85 20.46
N SER A 461 16.69 -14.95 21.28
CA SER A 461 18.05 -14.54 20.90
C SER A 461 18.62 -15.29 19.69
N ALA A 462 18.07 -16.45 19.34
CA ALA A 462 18.45 -17.16 18.11
C ALA A 462 17.97 -16.44 16.82
N ALA A 463 17.05 -15.48 16.95
CA ALA A 463 16.59 -14.58 15.90
C ALA A 463 17.24 -13.18 15.98
N ASP A 464 18.26 -12.98 16.83
CA ASP A 464 19.00 -11.72 16.89
C ASP A 464 19.62 -11.38 15.53
N GLY A 465 19.48 -10.13 15.10
CA GLY A 465 19.97 -9.66 13.80
C GLY A 465 19.02 -9.93 12.62
N TYR A 466 17.86 -10.53 12.86
CA TYR A 466 16.78 -10.71 11.89
C TYR A 466 15.61 -9.77 12.18
N GLY A 467 14.82 -9.47 11.15
CA GLY A 467 13.55 -8.76 11.29
C GLY A 467 13.66 -7.23 11.41
N ALA A 468 12.49 -6.59 11.48
CA ALA A 468 12.34 -5.13 11.35
C ALA A 468 13.13 -4.33 12.38
N TYR A 469 13.12 -4.82 13.61
CA TYR A 469 13.68 -4.18 14.79
C TYR A 469 14.99 -4.84 15.26
N ALA A 470 15.72 -5.50 14.35
CA ALA A 470 17.03 -6.03 14.65
C ALA A 470 17.95 -4.89 15.18
N PRO A 471 18.49 -4.99 16.41
CA PRO A 471 19.37 -3.98 16.98
C PRO A 471 20.72 -3.83 16.24
#